data_AF-A0A6S6UAB4-F1
#
_entry.id   AF-A0A6S6UAB4-F1
#
_cell.length_a   1.000
_cell.length_b   1.000
_cell.length_c   1.000
_cell.angle_alpha   90.00
_cell.angle_beta   90.00
_cell.angle_gamma   90.00
#
_symmetry.space_group_name_H-M   'P 1'
#
loop_
_entity.id
_entity.type
_entity.pdbx_description
1 polymer ?
#
loop_
_entity_poly.entity_id
_entity_poly.type
_entity_poly.pdbx_seq_one_letter_code
_entity_poly.pdbx_strand_id
1 'polypeptide(L)'
;MNMNQPAFRYKLFSRNDSSAFWALFTDNLINLMVLSAVCQFVFQMPTEIVFGRIIPGAAVAIIAGVIIYSLLAMYVAKKTGRNVTALPYGISTPVMFVYLFGVIGPIYWATNDALLAWQVGIGAGFLGGIVAALGALVGPMLKKVTPRAGMLGTLCGIALVFIGVVPMAKIFEEPLVGFVSMLIVLWGLIGRFKLPYNIPAGLLALVTGTLIALVTGHTSVSFEGVGVYPPLSYYSDLMVGVNYLLKNPELFLVLVPVQIYNFIETMNNVESAEAAGDKYPVAVCQVTDGLGTMLGAFFGSPFPTTAYIGHPAYKRIGAHAGYIIGVGIVIPLAAFFGLLAFLNNLIPIAAAAPILVFVAISMISNTASSVKPTHMAAVAIAMIPHVSSFLITKWGSMMNALRETGVENLPGLTDEKFVGAMMQQGAHVVGHQALAQGAILTGLIWGAIAASVIDGKFRTGGGFALAAMAMSAVGIIHSASLHMPEINGIVGGYLIMGVFLIAYPMIAKIEQVTPDSADDLNY
;
A
#
# COMPACT_ATOMS: atom_id res chain seq x y z
N MET A 1 47.01 -33.54 7.99
CA MET A 1 45.76 -32.92 7.50
C MET A 1 45.86 -31.42 7.75
N ASN A 2 45.70 -30.61 6.69
CA ASN A 2 46.01 -29.18 6.65
C ASN A 2 45.23 -28.34 7.68
N MET A 3 45.94 -27.67 8.59
CA MET A 3 45.43 -26.77 9.63
C MET A 3 45.45 -25.27 9.23
N ASN A 4 45.23 -24.91 7.96
CA ASN A 4 45.27 -23.50 7.54
C ASN A 4 44.25 -23.15 6.45
N GLN A 5 42.97 -23.43 6.69
CA GLN A 5 41.91 -22.68 5.99
C GLN A 5 41.58 -21.44 6.82
N PRO A 6 41.69 -20.21 6.28
CA PRO A 6 41.32 -19.01 7.02
C PRO A 6 39.84 -19.10 7.41
N ALA A 7 39.55 -18.90 8.70
CA ALA A 7 38.17 -18.87 9.20
C ALA A 7 37.37 -17.82 8.40
N PHE A 8 36.26 -18.25 7.80
CA PHE A 8 35.42 -17.37 6.99
C PHE A 8 34.98 -16.15 7.81
N ARG A 9 35.43 -14.95 7.40
CA ARG A 9 35.08 -13.69 8.05
C ARG A 9 34.21 -12.88 7.11
N TYR A 10 32.93 -12.78 7.44
CA TYR A 10 31.99 -11.92 6.72
C TYR A 10 32.43 -10.46 6.78
N LYS A 11 32.55 -9.82 5.62
CA LYS A 11 32.80 -8.38 5.51
C LYS A 11 31.46 -7.65 5.52
N LEU A 12 31.19 -6.84 6.54
CA LEU A 12 29.93 -6.11 6.65
C LEU A 12 29.73 -5.13 5.48
N PHE A 13 30.81 -4.45 5.11
CA PHE A 13 30.87 -3.51 4.00
C PHE A 13 31.59 -4.12 2.80
N SER A 14 31.00 -3.93 1.63
CA SER A 14 31.52 -4.25 0.30
C SER A 14 31.63 -2.96 -0.50
N ARG A 15 32.58 -2.90 -1.45
CA ARG A 15 32.68 -1.76 -2.39
C ARG A 15 31.38 -1.55 -3.17
N ASN A 16 30.66 -2.64 -3.40
CA ASN A 16 29.42 -2.66 -4.17
C ASN A 16 28.20 -2.23 -3.35
N ASP A 17 28.35 -2.01 -2.03
CA ASP A 17 27.28 -1.45 -1.19
C ASP A 17 26.92 -0.02 -1.56
N SER A 18 27.81 0.72 -2.24
CA SER A 18 27.54 2.09 -2.68
C SER A 18 26.38 2.19 -3.67
N SER A 19 26.37 1.34 -4.70
CA SER A 19 25.29 1.30 -5.69
C SER A 19 23.98 0.80 -5.07
N ALA A 20 24.07 -0.19 -4.18
CA ALA A 20 22.94 -0.70 -3.42
C ALA A 20 22.35 0.35 -2.46
N PHE A 21 23.21 1.18 -1.85
CA PHE A 21 22.79 2.24 -0.93
C PHE A 21 21.94 3.26 -1.67
N TRP A 22 22.42 3.76 -2.81
CA TRP A 22 21.66 4.77 -3.58
C TRP A 22 20.31 4.24 -4.06
N ALA A 23 20.23 2.96 -4.44
CA ALA A 23 18.96 2.34 -4.81
C ALA A 23 17.98 2.31 -3.62
N LEU A 24 18.38 1.74 -2.48
CA LEU A 24 17.49 1.62 -1.31
C LEU A 24 17.18 2.98 -0.65
N PHE A 25 18.15 3.89 -0.65
CA PHE A 25 18.00 5.27 -0.15
C PHE A 25 16.94 6.02 -0.96
N THR A 26 17.04 5.96 -2.29
CA THR A 26 16.08 6.64 -3.19
C THR A 26 14.68 6.08 -2.99
N ASP A 27 14.55 4.76 -2.84
CA ASP A 27 13.27 4.10 -2.62
C ASP A 27 12.61 4.54 -1.30
N ASN A 28 13.36 4.51 -0.19
CA ASN A 28 12.87 5.00 1.10
C ASN A 28 12.56 6.51 1.08
N LEU A 29 13.43 7.31 0.48
CA LEU A 29 13.25 8.76 0.39
C LEU A 29 11.98 9.10 -0.38
N ILE A 30 11.76 8.48 -1.54
CA ILE A 30 10.54 8.68 -2.34
C ILE A 30 9.31 8.29 -1.54
N ASN A 31 9.29 7.13 -0.88
CA ASN A 31 8.15 6.71 -0.05
C ASN A 31 7.83 7.73 1.04
N LEU A 32 8.85 8.21 1.76
CA LEU A 32 8.68 9.21 2.83
C LEU A 32 8.20 10.57 2.30
N MET A 33 8.68 11.00 1.13
CA MET A 33 8.21 12.23 0.49
C MET A 33 6.77 12.10 0.00
N VAL A 34 6.44 10.97 -0.62
CA VAL A 34 5.10 10.66 -1.12
C VAL A 34 4.08 10.63 0.01
N LEU A 35 4.36 9.91 1.10
CA LEU A 35 3.43 9.87 2.24
C LEU A 35 3.29 11.25 2.90
N SER A 36 4.37 12.03 2.97
CA SER A 36 4.32 13.40 3.50
C SER A 36 3.42 14.27 2.65
N ALA A 37 3.59 14.20 1.33
CA ALA A 37 2.77 14.94 0.37
C ALA A 37 1.30 14.53 0.46
N VAL A 38 0.98 13.23 0.56
CA VAL A 38 -0.42 12.79 0.71
C VAL A 38 -1.00 13.31 2.04
N CYS A 39 -0.29 13.15 3.15
CA CYS A 39 -0.75 13.64 4.45
C CYS A 39 -1.03 15.16 4.44
N GLN A 40 -0.14 15.96 3.86
CA GLN A 40 -0.31 17.42 3.85
C GLN A 40 -1.32 17.89 2.82
N PHE A 41 -1.26 17.38 1.61
CA PHE A 41 -1.98 18.00 0.50
C PHE A 41 -3.32 17.32 0.20
N VAL A 42 -3.47 16.07 0.59
CA VAL A 42 -4.73 15.33 0.43
C VAL A 42 -5.53 15.34 1.72
N PHE A 43 -4.87 15.23 2.88
CA PHE A 43 -5.53 15.22 4.19
C PHE A 43 -5.34 16.50 4.99
N GLN A 44 -4.72 17.54 4.42
CA GLN A 44 -4.51 18.85 5.08
C GLN A 44 -3.91 18.70 6.49
N MET A 45 -3.09 17.66 6.72
CA MET A 45 -2.48 17.43 8.01
C MET A 45 -1.44 18.51 8.29
N PRO A 46 -1.45 19.13 9.49
CA PRO A 46 -0.45 20.11 9.89
C PRO A 46 0.97 19.57 9.74
N THR A 47 1.89 20.43 9.34
CA THR A 47 3.30 20.07 9.11
C THR A 47 3.95 19.49 10.38
N GLU A 48 3.51 19.93 11.56
CA GLU A 48 3.97 19.47 12.87
C GLU A 48 3.60 18.00 13.11
N ILE A 49 2.46 17.53 12.59
CA ILE A 49 2.09 16.11 12.67
C ILE A 49 2.95 15.31 11.70
N VAL A 50 3.08 15.77 10.46
CA VAL A 50 3.78 15.02 9.40
C VAL A 50 5.29 14.96 9.66
N PHE A 51 5.96 16.10 9.77
CA PHE A 51 7.41 16.15 9.94
C PHE A 51 7.84 16.04 11.40
N GLY A 52 6.98 16.42 12.34
CA GLY A 52 7.30 16.33 13.77
C GLY A 52 6.98 14.99 14.43
N ARG A 53 6.05 14.20 13.88
CA ARG A 53 5.61 12.93 14.50
C ARG A 53 5.76 11.74 13.56
N ILE A 54 5.18 11.82 12.36
CA ILE A 54 5.13 10.69 11.42
C ILE A 54 6.53 10.33 10.91
N ILE A 55 7.26 11.32 10.36
CA ILE A 55 8.57 11.09 9.74
C ILE A 55 9.64 10.62 10.76
N PRO A 56 9.76 11.22 11.96
CA PRO A 56 10.65 10.71 12.99
C PRO A 56 10.28 9.29 13.45
N GLY A 57 8.98 8.99 13.61
CA GLY A 57 8.52 7.63 13.91
C GLY A 57 8.89 6.62 12.83
N ALA A 58 8.79 7.00 11.56
CA ALA A 58 9.14 6.15 10.43
C ALA A 58 10.65 5.87 10.41
N ALA A 59 11.46 6.87 10.74
CA ALA A 59 12.90 6.71 10.90
C ALA A 59 13.26 5.72 12.01
N VAL A 60 12.56 5.73 13.15
CA VAL A 60 12.77 4.73 14.22
C VAL A 60 12.46 3.33 13.74
N ALA A 61 11.35 3.14 13.01
CA ALA A 61 11.00 1.85 12.44
C ALA A 61 12.10 1.34 11.49
N ILE A 62 12.59 2.22 10.59
CA ILE A 62 13.68 1.93 9.65
C ILE A 62 14.95 1.52 10.41
N ILE A 63 15.36 2.27 11.45
CA ILE A 63 16.53 1.92 12.27
C ILE A 63 16.37 0.52 12.86
N ALA A 64 15.22 0.22 13.47
CA ALA A 64 14.99 -1.06 14.14
C ALA A 64 15.14 -2.25 13.18
N GLY A 65 14.50 -2.19 12.01
CA GLY A 65 14.64 -3.27 11.03
C GLY A 65 16.02 -3.33 10.38
N VAL A 66 16.67 -2.19 10.09
CA VAL A 66 18.06 -2.17 9.57
C VAL A 66 19.02 -2.86 10.54
N ILE A 67 18.90 -2.60 11.85
CA ILE A 67 19.71 -3.27 12.88
C ILE A 67 19.48 -4.78 12.79
N ILE A 68 18.22 -5.23 12.83
CA ILE A 68 17.89 -6.66 12.86
C ILE A 68 18.31 -7.36 11.57
N TYR A 69 18.03 -6.79 10.39
CA TYR A 69 18.40 -7.40 9.10
C TYR A 69 19.91 -7.40 8.85
N SER A 70 20.65 -6.41 9.38
CA SER A 70 22.11 -6.44 9.38
C SER A 70 22.65 -7.58 10.26
N LEU A 71 22.10 -7.74 11.46
CA LEU A 71 22.46 -8.83 12.38
C LEU A 71 22.10 -10.20 11.79
N LEU A 72 20.95 -10.30 11.13
CA LEU A 72 20.47 -11.52 10.50
C LEU A 72 21.35 -11.91 9.31
N ALA A 73 21.77 -10.94 8.48
CA ALA A 73 22.72 -11.17 7.41
C ALA A 73 24.06 -11.71 7.93
N MET A 74 24.57 -11.14 9.02
CA MET A 74 25.78 -11.65 9.69
C MET A 74 25.61 -13.06 10.23
N TYR A 75 24.46 -13.37 10.83
CA TYR A 75 24.14 -14.71 11.32
C TYR A 75 24.10 -15.73 10.19
N VAL A 76 23.39 -15.44 9.10
CA VAL A 76 23.28 -16.33 7.93
C VAL A 76 24.64 -16.50 7.25
N ALA A 77 25.42 -15.43 7.11
CA ALA A 77 26.77 -15.50 6.54
C ALA A 77 27.69 -16.42 7.35
N LYS A 78 27.70 -16.28 8.69
CA LYS A 78 28.48 -17.16 9.59
C LYS A 78 28.03 -18.61 9.49
N LYS A 79 26.72 -18.87 9.46
CA LYS A 79 26.16 -20.23 9.38
C LYS A 79 26.46 -20.91 8.05
N THR A 80 26.49 -20.16 6.95
CA THR A 80 26.65 -20.71 5.60
C THR A 80 28.09 -20.67 5.08
N GLY A 81 29.01 -19.98 5.78
CA GLY A 81 30.40 -19.87 5.38
C GLY A 81 30.62 -19.06 4.09
N ARG A 82 29.67 -18.20 3.71
CA ARG A 82 29.73 -17.40 2.48
C ARG A 82 29.15 -16.00 2.67
N ASN A 83 29.49 -15.10 1.76
CA ASN A 83 28.97 -13.74 1.79
C ASN A 83 27.48 -13.73 1.45
N VAL A 84 26.72 -12.99 2.25
CA VAL A 84 25.27 -12.84 2.19
C VAL A 84 24.94 -11.36 2.06
N THR A 85 23.89 -11.05 1.30
CA THR A 85 23.36 -9.69 1.17
C THR A 85 22.29 -9.48 2.24
N ALA A 86 22.26 -8.37 2.95
CA ALA A 86 21.17 -8.12 3.90
C ALA A 86 19.86 -7.88 3.17
N LEU A 87 18.74 -8.27 3.77
CA LEU A 87 17.41 -7.98 3.21
C LEU A 87 17.18 -6.46 3.20
N PRO A 88 16.78 -5.87 2.07
CA PRO A 88 16.42 -4.46 2.02
C PRO A 88 15.15 -4.24 2.86
N TYR A 89 15.01 -3.07 3.50
CA TYR A 89 13.95 -2.83 4.48
C TYR A 89 13.49 -1.37 4.46
N GLY A 90 12.21 -1.16 4.75
CA GLY A 90 11.61 0.17 4.87
C GLY A 90 10.09 0.12 5.04
N ILE A 91 9.41 1.21 4.72
CA ILE A 91 7.94 1.33 4.72
C ILE A 91 7.35 0.52 3.55
N SER A 92 6.40 -0.39 3.81
CA SER A 92 5.74 -1.15 2.74
C SER A 92 4.93 -0.21 1.85
N THR A 93 5.39 0.05 0.62
CA THR A 93 4.72 0.99 -0.29
C THR A 93 3.27 0.60 -0.57
N PRO A 94 2.92 -0.64 -0.96
CA PRO A 94 1.53 -0.98 -1.24
C PRO A 94 0.64 -0.80 0.00
N VAL A 95 1.11 -1.26 1.15
CA VAL A 95 0.35 -1.21 2.41
C VAL A 95 0.24 0.21 2.94
N MET A 96 1.28 1.03 2.79
CA MET A 96 1.28 2.46 3.13
C MET A 96 0.12 3.18 2.46
N PHE A 97 -0.12 2.93 1.18
CA PHE A 97 -1.25 3.56 0.48
C PHE A 97 -2.61 3.05 0.95
N VAL A 98 -2.72 1.77 1.33
CA VAL A 98 -3.95 1.29 1.93
C VAL A 98 -4.17 1.92 3.31
N TYR A 99 -3.13 2.17 4.09
CA TYR A 99 -3.24 2.90 5.35
C TYR A 99 -3.65 4.36 5.12
N LEU A 100 -3.04 5.03 4.14
CA LEU A 100 -3.41 6.39 3.78
C LEU A 100 -4.89 6.49 3.38
N PHE A 101 -5.36 5.64 2.46
CA PHE A 101 -6.69 5.81 1.85
C PHE A 101 -7.79 4.89 2.38
N GLY A 102 -7.43 3.82 3.08
CA GLY A 102 -8.34 2.87 3.70
C GLY A 102 -8.50 3.06 5.21
N VAL A 103 -7.60 3.80 5.87
CA VAL A 103 -7.67 4.06 7.31
C VAL A 103 -7.66 5.56 7.61
N ILE A 104 -6.57 6.26 7.28
CA ILE A 104 -6.37 7.67 7.67
C ILE A 104 -7.36 8.59 6.95
N GLY A 105 -7.44 8.49 5.62
CA GLY A 105 -8.29 9.32 4.77
C GLY A 105 -9.78 9.23 5.14
N PRO A 106 -10.38 8.03 5.24
CA PRO A 106 -11.77 7.88 5.66
C PRO A 106 -12.08 8.53 7.00
N ILE A 107 -11.19 8.41 8.00
CA ILE A 107 -11.35 9.09 9.28
C ILE A 107 -11.29 10.60 9.10
N TYR A 108 -10.25 11.11 8.43
CA TYR A 108 -10.09 12.54 8.19
C TYR A 108 -11.29 13.15 7.45
N TRP A 109 -11.76 12.53 6.37
CA TRP A 109 -12.91 13.05 5.61
C TRP A 109 -14.24 12.96 6.35
N ALA A 110 -14.38 12.01 7.28
CA ALA A 110 -15.58 11.87 8.10
C ALA A 110 -15.60 12.83 9.29
N THR A 111 -14.44 13.15 9.87
CA THR A 111 -14.35 13.94 11.12
C THR A 111 -13.82 15.34 10.92
N ASN A 112 -13.18 15.62 9.79
CA ASN A 112 -12.38 16.82 9.52
C ASN A 112 -11.30 17.08 10.59
N ASP A 113 -10.80 16.02 11.23
CA ASP A 113 -9.82 16.10 12.33
C ASP A 113 -8.53 15.33 11.97
N ALA A 114 -7.49 16.09 11.62
CA ALA A 114 -6.17 15.57 11.28
C ALA A 114 -5.46 14.89 12.46
N LEU A 115 -5.67 15.37 13.69
CA LEU A 115 -5.06 14.80 14.89
C LEU A 115 -5.66 13.44 15.20
N LEU A 116 -7.00 13.34 15.17
CA LEU A 116 -7.70 12.08 15.35
C LEU A 116 -7.33 11.08 14.24
N ALA A 117 -7.28 11.51 12.98
CA ALA A 117 -6.89 10.65 11.87
C ALA A 117 -5.48 10.08 12.05
N TRP A 118 -4.52 10.90 12.53
CA TRP A 118 -3.18 10.43 12.87
C TRP A 118 -3.19 9.47 14.07
N GLN A 119 -3.92 9.78 15.15
CA GLN A 119 -4.06 8.91 16.33
C GLN A 119 -4.60 7.53 15.94
N VAL A 120 -5.70 7.47 15.19
CA VAL A 120 -6.27 6.23 14.66
C VAL A 120 -5.26 5.52 13.76
N GLY A 121 -4.52 6.26 12.92
CA GLY A 121 -3.45 5.74 12.09
C GLY A 121 -2.36 5.03 12.90
N ILE A 122 -1.83 5.63 13.97
CA ILE A 122 -0.80 4.99 14.80
C ILE A 122 -1.37 3.81 15.60
N GLY A 123 -2.62 3.89 16.04
CA GLY A 123 -3.34 2.73 16.61
C GLY A 123 -3.41 1.56 15.63
N ALA A 124 -3.75 1.85 14.38
CA ALA A 124 -3.83 0.86 13.30
C ALA A 124 -2.44 0.32 12.96
N GLY A 125 -1.41 1.17 12.97
CA GLY A 125 -0.02 0.73 12.80
C GLY A 125 0.36 -0.28 13.87
N PHE A 126 0.11 0.03 15.14
CA PHE A 126 0.47 -0.85 16.25
C PHE A 126 -0.28 -2.18 16.23
N LEU A 127 -1.62 -2.16 16.17
CA LEU A 127 -2.42 -3.39 16.09
C LEU A 127 -2.13 -4.17 14.81
N GLY A 128 -1.87 -3.46 13.71
CA GLY A 128 -1.49 -4.08 12.46
C GLY A 128 -0.12 -4.76 12.52
N GLY A 129 0.83 -4.20 13.26
CA GLY A 129 2.14 -4.82 13.51
C GLY A 129 2.00 -6.13 14.29
N ILE A 130 1.05 -6.21 15.24
CA ILE A 130 0.70 -7.48 15.92
C ILE A 130 0.21 -8.51 14.89
N VAL A 131 -0.74 -8.13 14.02
CA VAL A 131 -1.27 -9.04 12.99
C VAL A 131 -0.17 -9.49 12.02
N ALA A 132 0.73 -8.59 11.62
CA ALA A 132 1.87 -8.92 10.77
C ALA A 132 2.83 -9.93 11.44
N ALA A 133 3.14 -9.73 12.73
CA ALA A 133 3.96 -10.65 13.51
C ALA A 133 3.30 -12.03 13.68
N LEU A 134 1.97 -12.08 13.87
CA LEU A 134 1.19 -13.33 13.89
C LEU A 134 1.26 -14.09 12.55
N GLY A 135 1.60 -13.41 11.46
CA GLY A 135 1.92 -14.03 10.16
C GLY A 135 2.97 -15.13 10.26
N ALA A 136 3.88 -15.09 11.25
CA ALA A 136 4.82 -16.17 11.53
C ALA A 136 4.15 -17.52 11.89
N LEU A 137 2.92 -17.47 12.41
CA LEU A 137 2.13 -18.64 12.78
C LEU A 137 1.14 -19.03 11.68
N VAL A 138 0.38 -18.05 11.17
CA VAL A 138 -0.75 -18.30 10.25
C VAL A 138 -0.39 -18.17 8.76
N GLY A 139 0.74 -17.53 8.44
CA GLY A 139 1.10 -17.16 7.08
C GLY A 139 1.24 -18.34 6.11
N PRO A 140 1.88 -19.46 6.48
CA PRO A 140 1.95 -20.64 5.63
C PRO A 140 0.58 -21.25 5.29
N MET A 141 -0.42 -21.10 6.17
CA MET A 141 -1.78 -21.58 5.94
C MET A 141 -2.55 -20.64 5.01
N LEU A 142 -2.54 -19.33 5.30
CA LEU A 142 -3.26 -18.32 4.52
C LEU A 142 -2.75 -18.20 3.07
N LYS A 143 -1.44 -18.42 2.85
CA LYS A 143 -0.85 -18.48 1.49
C LYS A 143 -1.48 -19.55 0.62
N LYS A 144 -1.84 -20.70 1.19
CA LYS A 144 -2.35 -21.86 0.42
C LYS A 144 -3.78 -21.65 -0.07
N VAL A 145 -4.54 -20.80 0.63
CA VAL A 145 -5.98 -20.65 0.40
C VAL A 145 -6.28 -19.41 -0.44
N THR A 146 -5.50 -18.34 -0.32
CA THR A 146 -5.84 -17.02 -0.89
C THR A 146 -5.29 -16.84 -2.31
N PRO A 147 -6.13 -16.66 -3.35
CA PRO A 147 -5.66 -16.40 -4.71
C PRO A 147 -4.91 -15.08 -4.81
N ARG A 148 -3.70 -15.11 -5.39
CA ARG A 148 -2.87 -13.91 -5.59
C ARG A 148 -3.58 -12.80 -6.35
N ALA A 149 -4.39 -13.16 -7.35
CA ALA A 149 -5.15 -12.21 -8.17
C ALA A 149 -6.11 -11.35 -7.35
N GLY A 150 -6.78 -11.93 -6.33
CA GLY A 150 -7.67 -11.19 -5.44
C GLY A 150 -6.92 -10.16 -4.60
N MET A 151 -5.84 -10.58 -3.92
CA MET A 151 -5.04 -9.67 -3.08
C MET A 151 -4.37 -8.54 -3.88
N LEU A 152 -3.72 -8.88 -5.00
CA LEU A 152 -3.03 -7.90 -5.84
C LEU A 152 -4.00 -7.00 -6.60
N GLY A 153 -5.15 -7.52 -7.02
CA GLY A 153 -6.17 -6.74 -7.74
C GLY A 153 -6.85 -5.69 -6.88
N THR A 154 -7.15 -6.02 -5.62
CA THR A 154 -7.61 -5.03 -4.63
C THR A 154 -6.61 -3.88 -4.47
N LEU A 155 -5.31 -4.18 -4.36
CA LEU A 155 -4.25 -3.16 -4.29
C LEU A 155 -4.15 -2.34 -5.57
N CYS A 156 -4.28 -2.97 -6.74
CA CYS A 156 -4.36 -2.26 -8.02
C CYS A 156 -5.54 -1.29 -8.06
N GLY A 157 -6.68 -1.67 -7.47
CA GLY A 157 -7.88 -0.83 -7.42
C GLY A 157 -7.63 0.43 -6.60
N ILE A 158 -7.08 0.28 -5.39
CA ILE A 158 -6.68 1.41 -4.52
C ILE A 158 -5.65 2.29 -5.24
N ALA A 159 -4.64 1.64 -5.84
CA ALA A 159 -3.58 2.35 -6.52
C ALA A 159 -4.09 3.16 -7.70
N LEU A 160 -4.98 2.58 -8.52
CA LEU A 160 -5.57 3.29 -9.64
C LEU A 160 -6.36 4.52 -9.16
N VAL A 161 -7.31 4.34 -8.26
CA VAL A 161 -8.30 5.40 -7.95
C VAL A 161 -7.77 6.47 -6.99
N PHE A 162 -6.94 6.10 -6.01
CA PHE A 162 -6.44 7.06 -5.01
C PHE A 162 -5.01 7.55 -5.27
N ILE A 163 -4.15 6.75 -5.90
CA ILE A 163 -2.74 7.11 -6.17
C ILE A 163 -2.55 7.57 -7.62
N GLY A 164 -3.29 7.00 -8.57
CA GLY A 164 -3.23 7.37 -9.98
C GLY A 164 -4.12 8.58 -10.26
N VAL A 165 -5.44 8.40 -10.08
CA VAL A 165 -6.45 9.37 -10.51
C VAL A 165 -6.38 10.68 -9.73
N VAL A 166 -6.21 10.65 -8.40
CA VAL A 166 -6.16 11.90 -7.60
C VAL A 166 -4.96 12.79 -7.94
N PRO A 167 -3.70 12.29 -7.95
CA PRO A 167 -2.56 13.08 -8.37
C PRO A 167 -2.62 13.47 -9.85
N MET A 168 -3.21 12.64 -10.71
CA MET A 168 -3.47 13.04 -12.09
C MET A 168 -4.34 14.31 -12.15
N ALA A 169 -5.40 14.39 -11.35
CA ALA A 169 -6.21 15.63 -11.29
C ALA A 169 -5.37 16.85 -10.89
N LYS A 170 -4.44 16.71 -9.92
CA LYS A 170 -3.51 17.79 -9.54
C LYS A 170 -2.58 18.23 -10.67
N ILE A 171 -2.15 17.32 -11.52
CA ILE A 171 -1.37 17.65 -12.73
C ILE A 171 -2.20 18.54 -13.67
N PHE A 172 -3.50 18.27 -13.81
CA PHE A 172 -4.38 19.08 -14.66
C PHE A 172 -4.77 20.42 -14.04
N GLU A 173 -4.80 20.52 -12.71
CA GLU A 173 -4.98 21.80 -12.00
C GLU A 173 -3.76 22.72 -12.15
N GLU A 174 -2.54 22.16 -12.21
CA GLU A 174 -1.28 22.88 -12.42
C GLU A 174 -0.49 22.34 -13.64
N PRO A 175 -1.00 22.54 -14.87
CA PRO A 175 -0.52 21.83 -16.06
C PRO A 175 0.94 22.14 -16.43
N LEU A 176 1.41 23.38 -16.24
CA LEU A 176 2.79 23.74 -16.62
C LEU A 176 3.83 22.94 -15.83
N VAL A 177 3.67 22.86 -14.50
CA VAL A 177 4.58 22.13 -13.62
C VAL A 177 4.37 20.62 -13.78
N GLY A 178 3.10 20.20 -13.81
CA GLY A 178 2.70 18.81 -13.85
C GLY A 178 3.09 18.11 -15.16
N PHE A 179 2.81 18.69 -16.33
CA PHE A 179 3.11 18.05 -17.62
C PHE A 179 4.61 17.92 -17.90
N VAL A 180 5.43 18.90 -17.48
CA VAL A 180 6.89 18.80 -17.66
C VAL A 180 7.45 17.67 -16.81
N SER A 181 7.02 17.59 -15.55
CA SER A 181 7.40 16.51 -14.64
C SER A 181 6.89 15.15 -15.15
N MET A 182 5.66 15.11 -15.67
CA MET A 182 5.06 13.94 -16.28
C MET A 182 5.82 13.45 -17.51
N LEU A 183 6.23 14.34 -18.42
CA LEU A 183 7.01 13.98 -19.60
C LEU A 183 8.27 13.19 -19.22
N ILE A 184 8.99 13.66 -18.21
CA ILE A 184 10.23 13.02 -17.74
C ILE A 184 9.93 11.66 -17.09
N VAL A 185 8.85 11.57 -16.31
CA VAL A 185 8.39 10.30 -15.71
C VAL A 185 8.00 9.29 -16.80
N LEU A 186 7.21 9.70 -17.80
CA LEU A 186 6.83 8.85 -18.92
C LEU A 186 8.06 8.40 -19.71
N TRP A 187 9.00 9.32 -19.97
CA TRP A 187 10.22 9.03 -20.71
C TRP A 187 11.12 8.03 -19.97
N GLY A 188 11.46 8.32 -18.71
CA GLY A 188 12.48 7.57 -17.99
C GLY A 188 11.95 6.41 -17.14
N LEU A 189 10.79 6.54 -16.50
CA LEU A 189 10.26 5.51 -15.60
C LEU A 189 9.33 4.51 -16.31
N ILE A 190 8.43 5.00 -17.18
CA ILE A 190 7.53 4.12 -17.95
C ILE A 190 8.22 3.59 -19.21
N GLY A 191 8.74 4.50 -20.05
CA GLY A 191 9.42 4.15 -21.30
C GLY A 191 10.77 3.47 -21.10
N ARG A 192 11.33 3.53 -19.89
CA ARG A 192 12.62 2.93 -19.51
C ARG A 192 13.79 3.37 -20.39
N PHE A 193 13.72 4.58 -20.96
CA PHE A 193 14.83 5.16 -21.71
C PHE A 193 15.80 5.90 -20.78
N LYS A 194 17.08 5.92 -21.16
CA LYS A 194 18.08 6.70 -20.46
C LYS A 194 17.85 8.19 -20.71
N LEU A 195 17.89 8.97 -19.63
CA LEU A 195 17.85 10.43 -19.69
C LEU A 195 19.24 11.01 -19.98
N PRO A 196 19.32 12.28 -20.42
CA PRO A 196 20.59 12.98 -20.59
C PRO A 196 21.46 12.85 -19.35
N TYR A 197 22.75 12.53 -19.54
CA TYR A 197 23.72 12.31 -18.47
C TYR A 197 23.38 11.16 -17.49
N ASN A 198 22.43 10.29 -17.84
CA ASN A 198 22.02 9.13 -17.04
C ASN A 198 21.47 9.51 -15.64
N ILE A 199 20.84 10.69 -15.54
CA ILE A 199 20.19 11.17 -14.32
C ILE A 199 18.93 10.31 -14.02
N PRO A 200 18.67 9.92 -12.75
CA PRO A 200 17.43 9.24 -12.39
C PRO A 200 16.19 10.05 -12.74
N ALA A 201 15.20 9.42 -13.37
CA ALA A 201 14.04 10.11 -13.91
C ALA A 201 13.16 10.80 -12.86
N GLY A 202 12.94 10.16 -11.71
CA GLY A 202 12.23 10.81 -10.60
C GLY A 202 12.94 12.06 -10.12
N LEU A 203 14.28 12.02 -9.98
CA LEU A 203 15.06 13.19 -9.57
C LEU A 203 14.99 14.31 -10.60
N LEU A 204 15.17 13.99 -11.89
CA LEU A 204 15.09 15.00 -12.94
C LEU A 204 13.70 15.63 -12.99
N ALA A 205 12.63 14.83 -12.92
CA ALA A 205 11.26 15.31 -12.92
C ALA A 205 11.00 16.30 -11.77
N LEU A 206 11.41 15.93 -10.55
CA LEU A 206 11.29 16.80 -9.38
C LEU A 206 12.06 18.11 -9.56
N VAL A 207 13.34 18.04 -9.94
CA VAL A 207 14.18 19.22 -10.13
C VAL A 207 13.60 20.16 -11.18
N THR A 208 13.21 19.63 -12.35
CA THR A 208 12.65 20.46 -13.43
C THR A 208 11.30 21.05 -13.05
N GLY A 209 10.43 20.27 -12.40
CA GLY A 209 9.12 20.76 -11.95
C GLY A 209 9.26 21.85 -10.90
N THR A 210 10.12 21.64 -9.91
CA THR A 210 10.47 22.65 -8.90
C THR A 210 11.05 23.91 -9.52
N LEU A 211 11.99 23.80 -10.47
CA LEU A 211 12.58 24.97 -11.13
C LEU A 211 11.52 25.79 -11.87
N ILE A 212 10.60 25.15 -12.58
CA ILE A 212 9.50 25.85 -13.25
C ILE A 212 8.59 26.51 -12.24
N ALA A 213 8.24 25.84 -11.14
CA ALA A 213 7.42 26.43 -10.10
C ALA A 213 8.10 27.63 -9.41
N LEU A 214 9.41 27.58 -9.19
CA LEU A 214 10.19 28.71 -8.67
C LEU A 214 10.18 29.89 -9.65
N VAL A 215 10.42 29.64 -10.94
CA VAL A 215 10.45 30.68 -11.98
C VAL A 215 9.07 31.31 -12.19
N THR A 216 8.01 30.52 -12.09
CA THR A 216 6.62 30.99 -12.25
C THR A 216 6.03 31.58 -10.97
N GLY A 217 6.76 31.56 -9.85
CA GLY A 217 6.30 32.09 -8.56
C GLY A 217 5.28 31.22 -7.83
N HIS A 218 5.08 29.97 -8.25
CA HIS A 218 4.17 29.01 -7.58
C HIS A 218 4.80 28.37 -6.33
N THR A 219 6.13 28.41 -6.18
CA THR A 219 6.81 28.01 -4.95
C THR A 219 7.97 28.94 -4.61
N SER A 220 8.44 28.88 -3.36
CA SER A 220 9.59 29.65 -2.87
C SER A 220 10.49 28.76 -2.03
N VAL A 221 11.79 29.08 -1.98
CA VAL A 221 12.70 28.37 -1.07
C VAL A 221 12.36 28.78 0.37
N SER A 222 11.80 27.84 1.12
CA SER A 222 11.49 28.01 2.53
C SER A 222 12.28 27.00 3.37
N PHE A 223 12.90 27.50 4.43
CA PHE A 223 13.51 26.68 5.49
C PHE A 223 12.52 26.40 6.62
N GLU A 224 11.26 26.80 6.47
CA GLU A 224 10.19 26.43 7.38
C GLU A 224 10.11 24.90 7.49
N GLY A 225 9.93 24.39 8.70
CA GLY A 225 9.99 22.96 8.97
C GLY A 225 11.40 22.36 9.02
N VAL A 226 12.49 23.13 8.78
CA VAL A 226 13.84 22.68 9.16
C VAL A 226 14.00 22.90 10.66
N GLY A 227 14.35 21.84 11.37
CA GLY A 227 14.43 21.86 12.81
C GLY A 227 14.92 20.54 13.37
N VAL A 228 14.96 20.46 14.70
CA VAL A 228 15.30 19.23 15.40
C VAL A 228 14.00 18.54 15.82
N TYR A 229 13.74 17.38 15.23
CA TYR A 229 12.58 16.54 15.47
C TYR A 229 13.03 15.22 16.11
N PRO A 230 13.28 15.20 17.43
CA PRO A 230 13.66 13.97 18.09
C PRO A 230 12.49 12.98 18.03
N PRO A 231 12.75 11.66 17.94
CA PRO A 231 11.68 10.68 18.03
C PRO A 231 11.10 10.69 19.45
N LEU A 232 9.87 11.18 19.59
CA LEU A 232 9.14 11.21 20.86
C LEU A 232 8.21 10.00 20.96
N SER A 233 7.98 9.53 22.18
CA SER A 233 6.96 8.50 22.44
C SER A 233 5.57 9.12 22.46
N TYR A 234 4.65 8.59 21.65
CA TYR A 234 3.26 9.06 21.56
C TYR A 234 2.30 8.05 22.18
N TYR A 235 2.64 7.53 23.37
CA TYR A 235 1.87 6.48 24.03
C TYR A 235 0.41 6.90 24.30
N SER A 236 0.18 8.13 24.77
CA SER A 236 -1.18 8.64 25.03
C SER A 236 -2.03 8.65 23.76
N ASP A 237 -1.49 9.22 22.69
CA ASP A 237 -2.14 9.31 21.38
C ASP A 237 -2.36 7.93 20.76
N LEU A 238 -1.40 7.02 20.93
CA LEU A 238 -1.53 5.64 20.51
C LEU A 238 -2.72 4.95 21.20
N MET A 239 -2.89 5.16 22.51
CA MET A 239 -4.02 4.61 23.25
C MET A 239 -5.35 5.22 22.81
N VAL A 240 -5.39 6.50 22.42
CA VAL A 240 -6.59 7.08 21.80
C VAL A 240 -6.94 6.33 20.52
N GLY A 241 -5.96 6.13 19.63
CA GLY A 241 -6.14 5.40 18.38
C GLY A 241 -6.59 3.95 18.56
N VAL A 242 -5.95 3.21 19.47
CA VAL A 242 -6.33 1.82 19.79
C VAL A 242 -7.75 1.77 20.35
N ASN A 243 -8.11 2.66 21.28
CA ASN A 243 -9.46 2.70 21.83
C ASN A 243 -10.51 3.07 20.76
N TYR A 244 -10.15 3.95 19.82
CA TYR A 244 -11.03 4.28 18.70
C TYR A 244 -11.28 3.05 17.81
N LEU A 245 -10.23 2.29 17.47
CA LEU A 245 -10.37 1.06 16.69
C LEU A 245 -11.23 0.01 17.40
N LEU A 246 -11.04 -0.15 18.72
CA LEU A 246 -11.84 -1.09 19.51
C LEU A 246 -13.33 -0.70 19.59
N LYS A 247 -13.64 0.60 19.55
CA LYS A 247 -15.01 1.12 19.51
C LYS A 247 -15.65 1.05 18.11
N ASN A 248 -14.83 0.97 17.07
CA ASN A 248 -15.24 0.97 15.66
C ASN A 248 -14.70 -0.30 14.98
N PRO A 249 -15.22 -1.48 15.35
CA PRO A 249 -14.66 -2.77 14.96
C PRO A 249 -14.64 -3.02 13.44
N GLU A 250 -15.47 -2.32 12.68
CA GLU A 250 -15.47 -2.31 11.22
C GLU A 250 -14.11 -1.90 10.61
N LEU A 251 -13.31 -1.09 11.31
CA LEU A 251 -11.97 -0.72 10.85
C LEU A 251 -11.01 -1.92 10.83
N PHE A 252 -11.26 -2.95 11.65
CA PHE A 252 -10.47 -4.19 11.58
C PHE A 252 -10.68 -4.97 10.28
N LEU A 253 -11.79 -4.72 9.59
CA LEU A 253 -12.12 -5.38 8.32
C LEU A 253 -11.25 -4.85 7.17
N VAL A 254 -10.74 -3.63 7.31
CA VAL A 254 -9.68 -3.09 6.44
C VAL A 254 -8.30 -3.51 6.97
N LEU A 255 -8.07 -3.34 8.28
CA LEU A 255 -6.75 -3.52 8.89
C LEU A 255 -6.22 -4.95 8.75
N VAL A 256 -7.01 -5.96 9.11
CA VAL A 256 -6.53 -7.36 9.18
C VAL A 256 -6.15 -7.89 7.80
N PRO A 257 -6.97 -7.76 6.74
CA PRO A 257 -6.60 -8.24 5.40
C PRO A 257 -5.35 -7.55 4.83
N VAL A 258 -5.20 -6.26 5.10
CA VAL A 258 -4.04 -5.47 4.66
C VAL A 258 -2.77 -5.95 5.33
N GLN A 259 -2.83 -6.29 6.62
CA GLN A 259 -1.69 -6.84 7.33
C GLN A 259 -1.41 -8.31 6.99
N ILE A 260 -2.45 -9.05 6.59
CA ILE A 260 -2.27 -10.36 5.96
C ILE A 260 -1.48 -10.24 4.66
N TYR A 261 -1.83 -9.26 3.82
CA TYR A 261 -1.03 -8.97 2.64
C TYR A 261 0.41 -8.58 3.01
N ASN A 262 0.60 -7.69 3.99
CA ASN A 262 1.93 -7.22 4.40
C ASN A 262 2.86 -8.37 4.82
N PHE A 263 2.38 -9.33 5.63
CA PHE A 263 3.25 -10.44 6.01
C PHE A 263 3.46 -11.46 4.87
N ILE A 264 2.51 -11.57 3.92
CA ILE A 264 2.68 -12.40 2.71
C ILE A 264 3.73 -11.77 1.80
N GLU A 265 3.75 -10.45 1.70
CA GLU A 265 4.78 -9.67 1.02
C GLU A 265 6.16 -9.96 1.61
N THR A 266 6.33 -9.86 2.93
CA THR A 266 7.57 -10.25 3.62
C THR A 266 8.02 -11.66 3.24
N MET A 267 7.10 -12.63 3.29
CA MET A 267 7.41 -14.03 2.97
C MET A 267 7.85 -14.20 1.51
N ASN A 268 7.18 -13.55 0.56
CA ASN A 268 7.58 -13.62 -0.86
C ASN A 268 8.96 -13.00 -1.09
N ASN A 269 9.29 -11.91 -0.39
CA ASN A 269 10.60 -11.26 -0.51
C ASN A 269 11.72 -12.10 0.10
N VAL A 270 11.46 -12.77 1.22
CA VAL A 270 12.38 -13.75 1.82
C VAL A 270 12.59 -14.97 0.92
N GLU A 271 11.53 -15.50 0.31
CA GLU A 271 11.63 -16.60 -0.66
C GLU A 271 12.41 -16.17 -1.92
N SER A 272 12.25 -14.92 -2.35
CA SER A 272 13.04 -14.33 -3.45
C SER A 272 14.53 -14.28 -3.11
N ALA A 273 14.87 -13.94 -1.86
CA ALA A 273 16.25 -13.99 -1.38
C ALA A 273 16.81 -15.42 -1.36
N GLU A 274 16.02 -16.40 -0.91
CA GLU A 274 16.40 -17.81 -0.92
C GLU A 274 16.66 -18.31 -2.35
N ALA A 275 15.84 -17.91 -3.32
CA ALA A 275 16.04 -18.22 -4.74
C ALA A 275 17.32 -17.58 -5.33
N ALA A 276 17.75 -16.43 -4.80
CA ALA A 276 19.06 -15.82 -5.12
C ALA A 276 20.23 -16.44 -4.35
N GLY A 277 19.95 -17.45 -3.52
CA GLY A 277 20.90 -18.21 -2.76
C GLY A 277 20.97 -17.85 -1.29
N ASP A 278 20.37 -16.76 -0.79
CA ASP A 278 20.50 -16.36 0.62
C ASP A 278 19.26 -16.76 1.43
N LYS A 279 19.39 -17.83 2.22
CA LYS A 279 18.28 -18.42 2.99
C LYS A 279 18.08 -17.74 4.34
N TYR A 280 16.99 -17.00 4.46
CA TYR A 280 16.57 -16.32 5.68
C TYR A 280 15.38 -17.01 6.35
N PRO A 281 15.27 -17.01 7.70
CA PRO A 281 14.12 -17.55 8.40
C PRO A 281 12.90 -16.63 8.24
N VAL A 282 11.91 -17.05 7.45
CA VAL A 282 10.67 -16.30 7.15
C VAL A 282 9.97 -15.80 8.41
N ALA A 283 9.75 -16.66 9.40
CA ALA A 283 9.04 -16.32 10.64
C ALA A 283 9.74 -15.19 11.41
N VAL A 284 11.08 -15.19 11.46
CA VAL A 284 11.84 -14.13 12.12
C VAL A 284 11.71 -12.82 11.37
N CYS A 285 11.69 -12.85 10.03
CA CYS A 285 11.49 -11.66 9.20
C CYS A 285 10.10 -11.07 9.41
N GLN A 286 9.05 -11.90 9.47
CA GLN A 286 7.68 -11.44 9.74
C GLN A 286 7.53 -10.82 11.15
N VAL A 287 8.14 -11.43 12.17
CA VAL A 287 8.17 -10.84 13.52
C VAL A 287 8.96 -9.53 13.53
N THR A 288 10.08 -9.46 12.81
CA THR A 288 10.91 -8.24 12.68
C THR A 288 10.10 -7.10 12.07
N ASP A 289 9.40 -7.36 10.97
CA ASP A 289 8.58 -6.37 10.26
C ASP A 289 7.37 -5.93 11.09
N GLY A 290 6.73 -6.85 11.79
CA GLY A 290 5.63 -6.54 12.72
C GLY A 290 6.08 -5.68 13.90
N LEU A 291 7.20 -6.03 14.54
CA LEU A 291 7.76 -5.27 15.66
C LEU A 291 8.28 -3.90 15.21
N GLY A 292 8.93 -3.81 14.05
CA GLY A 292 9.36 -2.54 13.46
C GLY A 292 8.18 -1.60 13.22
N THR A 293 7.06 -2.15 12.72
CA THR A 293 5.80 -1.42 12.58
C THR A 293 5.26 -0.93 13.92
N MET A 294 5.22 -1.79 14.95
CA MET A 294 4.76 -1.41 16.28
C MET A 294 5.64 -0.32 16.92
N LEU A 295 6.96 -0.42 16.77
CA LEU A 295 7.89 0.60 17.22
C LEU A 295 7.67 1.92 16.48
N GLY A 296 7.52 1.87 15.15
CA GLY A 296 7.16 3.03 14.35
C GLY A 296 5.91 3.73 14.87
N ALA A 297 4.84 2.97 15.11
CA ALA A 297 3.58 3.48 15.66
C ALA A 297 3.74 4.11 17.05
N PHE A 298 4.52 3.49 17.93
CA PHE A 298 4.81 4.04 19.25
C PHE A 298 5.55 5.39 19.19
N PHE A 299 6.39 5.59 18.17
CA PHE A 299 7.10 6.84 17.90
C PHE A 299 6.42 7.76 16.87
N GLY A 300 5.17 7.46 16.48
CA GLY A 300 4.33 8.38 15.71
C GLY A 300 4.09 8.04 14.24
N SER A 301 4.68 6.96 13.70
CA SER A 301 4.45 6.52 12.32
C SER A 301 3.32 5.50 12.22
N PRO A 302 2.24 5.81 11.49
CA PRO A 302 1.13 4.87 11.30
C PRO A 302 1.45 3.75 10.30
N PHE A 303 2.57 3.85 9.57
CA PHE A 303 2.80 3.04 8.38
C PHE A 303 3.54 1.73 8.67
N PRO A 304 3.03 0.60 8.15
CA PRO A 304 3.71 -0.68 8.25
C PRO A 304 5.03 -0.74 7.51
N THR A 305 5.96 -1.50 8.08
CA THR A 305 7.25 -1.83 7.48
C THR A 305 7.26 -3.23 6.90
N THR A 306 8.15 -3.47 5.93
CA THR A 306 8.39 -4.80 5.37
C THR A 306 9.81 -4.93 4.82
N ALA A 307 10.32 -6.16 4.73
CA ALA A 307 11.44 -6.47 3.85
C ALA A 307 11.05 -6.20 2.40
N TYR A 308 11.84 -5.41 1.67
CA TYR A 308 11.55 -5.00 0.30
C TYR A 308 11.83 -6.10 -0.74
N ILE A 309 11.17 -5.95 -1.89
CA ILE A 309 11.50 -6.68 -3.10
C ILE A 309 12.86 -6.24 -3.65
N GLY A 310 13.54 -7.14 -4.37
CA GLY A 310 14.75 -6.79 -5.12
C GLY A 310 16.05 -7.34 -4.52
N HIS A 311 16.00 -8.12 -3.45
CA HIS A 311 17.17 -8.85 -2.93
C HIS A 311 18.03 -9.52 -4.03
N PRO A 312 17.47 -10.21 -5.04
CA PRO A 312 18.28 -10.79 -6.12
C PRO A 312 19.13 -9.76 -6.89
N ALA A 313 18.65 -8.53 -7.05
CA ALA A 313 19.39 -7.47 -7.72
C ALA A 313 20.59 -7.01 -6.86
N TYR A 314 20.35 -6.74 -5.57
CA TYR A 314 21.42 -6.40 -4.61
C TYR A 314 22.46 -7.53 -4.51
N LYS A 315 22.00 -8.79 -4.52
CA LYS A 315 22.88 -9.96 -4.50
C LYS A 315 23.76 -10.05 -5.74
N ARG A 316 23.20 -9.85 -6.93
CA ARG A 316 23.96 -9.85 -8.20
C ARG A 316 25.03 -8.75 -8.24
N ILE A 317 24.77 -7.61 -7.61
CA ILE A 317 25.74 -6.51 -7.47
C ILE A 317 26.85 -6.87 -6.47
N GLY A 318 26.68 -7.90 -5.63
CA GLY A 318 27.64 -8.26 -4.59
C GLY A 318 27.60 -7.33 -3.37
N ALA A 319 26.42 -6.76 -3.10
CA ALA A 319 26.16 -5.98 -1.89
C ALA A 319 26.11 -6.91 -0.66
N HIS A 320 26.56 -6.42 0.48
CA HIS A 320 26.56 -7.10 1.77
C HIS A 320 25.53 -6.43 2.69
N ALA A 321 25.91 -5.96 3.88
CA ALA A 321 25.01 -5.28 4.81
C ALA A 321 25.28 -3.77 4.90
N GLY A 322 26.41 -3.29 4.38
CA GLY A 322 26.81 -1.89 4.49
C GLY A 322 25.81 -0.91 3.88
N TYR A 323 25.12 -1.33 2.82
CA TYR A 323 24.15 -0.48 2.12
C TYR A 323 22.92 -0.16 2.97
N ILE A 324 22.35 -1.15 3.66
CA ILE A 324 21.20 -0.93 4.55
C ILE A 324 21.60 -0.12 5.79
N ILE A 325 22.82 -0.32 6.31
CA ILE A 325 23.36 0.47 7.43
C ILE A 325 23.47 1.94 7.03
N GLY A 326 23.96 2.22 5.83
CA GLY A 326 24.00 3.58 5.30
C GLY A 326 22.60 4.22 5.28
N VAL A 327 21.58 3.49 4.81
CA VAL A 327 20.19 3.97 4.80
C VAL A 327 19.68 4.22 6.22
N GLY A 328 19.93 3.29 7.15
CA GLY A 328 19.57 3.41 8.57
C GLY A 328 20.34 4.49 9.33
N ILE A 329 21.28 5.20 8.70
CA ILE A 329 21.95 6.39 9.24
C ILE A 329 21.43 7.64 8.53
N VAL A 330 21.48 7.66 7.20
CA VAL A 330 21.19 8.88 6.41
C VAL A 330 19.71 9.26 6.48
N ILE A 331 18.78 8.29 6.37
CA ILE A 331 17.34 8.59 6.42
C ILE A 331 16.93 9.12 7.80
N PRO A 332 17.34 8.49 8.94
CA PRO A 332 17.03 9.06 10.25
C PRO A 332 17.64 10.43 10.52
N LEU A 333 18.88 10.68 10.08
CA LEU A 333 19.45 12.03 10.18
C LEU A 333 18.61 13.03 9.36
N ALA A 334 18.22 12.67 8.14
CA ALA A 334 17.37 13.52 7.31
C ALA A 334 15.99 13.77 7.97
N ALA A 335 15.41 12.77 8.62
CA ALA A 335 14.15 12.88 9.34
C ALA A 335 14.27 13.76 10.60
N PHE A 336 15.25 13.50 11.45
CA PHE A 336 15.41 14.19 12.73
C PHE A 336 15.90 15.65 12.58
N PHE A 337 16.54 16.00 11.47
CA PHE A 337 16.96 17.37 11.18
C PHE A 337 16.03 18.12 10.21
N GLY A 338 14.84 17.56 9.90
CA GLY A 338 13.84 18.25 9.08
C GLY A 338 14.23 18.43 7.62
N LEU A 339 15.20 17.66 7.09
CA LEU A 339 15.59 17.72 5.69
C LEU A 339 14.41 17.33 4.78
N LEU A 340 13.57 16.39 5.21
CA LEU A 340 12.38 16.00 4.45
C LEU A 340 11.35 17.14 4.38
N ALA A 341 11.22 17.94 5.43
CA ALA A 341 10.36 19.12 5.43
C ALA A 341 10.86 20.19 4.45
N PHE A 342 12.17 20.45 4.47
CA PHE A 342 12.82 21.33 3.48
C PHE A 342 12.57 20.87 2.05
N LEU A 343 12.81 19.59 1.76
CA LEU A 343 12.61 19.03 0.43
C LEU A 343 11.14 19.11 0.00
N ASN A 344 10.20 18.87 0.92
CA ASN A 344 8.77 18.94 0.61
C ASN A 344 8.27 20.38 0.41
N ASN A 345 8.76 21.35 1.17
CA ASN A 345 8.42 22.77 0.95
C ASN A 345 9.02 23.32 -0.35
N LEU A 346 10.17 22.78 -0.76
CA LEU A 346 10.81 23.12 -2.02
C LEU A 346 10.08 22.52 -3.23
N ILE A 347 9.45 21.35 -3.08
CA ILE A 347 8.87 20.59 -4.19
C ILE A 347 7.36 20.84 -4.25
N PRO A 348 6.85 21.51 -5.31
CA PRO A 348 5.41 21.73 -5.47
C PRO A 348 4.71 20.39 -5.71
N ILE A 349 3.45 20.30 -5.27
CA ILE A 349 2.62 19.09 -5.36
C ILE A 349 2.55 18.59 -6.80
N ALA A 350 2.37 19.51 -7.75
CA ALA A 350 2.27 19.19 -9.17
C ALA A 350 3.55 18.57 -9.75
N ALA A 351 4.73 18.85 -9.18
CA ALA A 351 5.98 18.21 -9.61
C ALA A 351 6.13 16.78 -9.06
N ALA A 352 5.60 16.51 -7.86
CA ALA A 352 5.62 15.18 -7.24
C ALA A 352 4.49 14.26 -7.76
N ALA A 353 3.34 14.83 -8.14
CA ALA A 353 2.16 14.09 -8.56
C ALA A 353 2.41 13.05 -9.69
N PRO A 354 3.22 13.33 -10.73
CA PRO A 354 3.56 12.33 -11.75
C PRO A 354 4.25 11.08 -11.21
N ILE A 355 5.04 11.19 -10.15
CA ILE A 355 5.68 10.03 -9.52
C ILE A 355 4.62 9.11 -8.91
N LEU A 356 3.58 9.68 -8.30
CA LEU A 356 2.45 8.92 -7.77
C LEU A 356 1.70 8.19 -8.88
N VAL A 357 1.45 8.87 -9.99
CA VAL A 357 0.84 8.26 -11.19
C VAL A 357 1.69 7.09 -11.69
N PHE A 358 3.01 7.26 -11.76
CA PHE A 358 3.92 6.16 -12.13
C PHE A 358 3.85 4.98 -11.15
N VAL A 359 3.79 5.24 -9.85
CA VAL A 359 3.66 4.19 -8.83
C VAL A 359 2.37 3.40 -9.03
N ALA A 360 1.25 4.08 -9.29
CA ALA A 360 -0.02 3.43 -9.59
C ALA A 360 0.06 2.52 -10.83
N ILE A 361 0.60 3.03 -11.94
CA ILE A 361 0.77 2.28 -13.20
C ILE A 361 1.72 1.09 -13.00
N SER A 362 2.80 1.29 -12.26
CA SER A 362 3.78 0.25 -11.97
C SER A 362 3.18 -0.88 -11.13
N MET A 363 2.31 -0.57 -10.18
CA MET A 363 1.62 -1.60 -9.38
C MET A 363 0.74 -2.50 -10.24
N ILE A 364 0.00 -1.92 -11.19
CA ILE A 364 -0.83 -2.67 -12.15
C ILE A 364 0.06 -3.52 -13.07
N SER A 365 1.11 -2.92 -13.63
CA SER A 365 2.04 -3.59 -14.56
C SER A 365 2.81 -4.75 -13.89
N ASN A 366 3.26 -4.54 -12.65
CA ASN A 366 3.95 -5.56 -11.86
C ASN A 366 2.99 -6.68 -11.43
N THR A 367 1.72 -6.34 -11.14
CA THR A 367 0.68 -7.34 -10.86
C THR A 367 0.45 -8.22 -12.07
N ALA A 368 0.37 -7.65 -13.28
CA ALA A 368 0.23 -8.42 -14.51
C ALA A 368 1.39 -9.40 -14.74
N SER A 369 2.61 -9.03 -14.32
CA SER A 369 3.79 -9.91 -14.39
C SER A 369 3.84 -10.95 -13.25
N SER A 370 3.00 -10.81 -12.22
CA SER A 370 3.00 -11.62 -11.00
C SER A 370 1.82 -12.61 -10.90
N VAL A 371 0.87 -12.54 -11.83
CA VAL A 371 -0.28 -13.44 -11.95
C VAL A 371 -0.28 -14.13 -13.32
N LYS A 372 -1.10 -15.18 -13.49
CA LYS A 372 -1.30 -15.77 -14.82
C LYS A 372 -1.95 -14.73 -15.74
N PRO A 373 -1.61 -14.66 -17.04
CA PRO A 373 -2.27 -13.73 -17.96
C PRO A 373 -3.80 -13.82 -17.93
N THR A 374 -4.35 -15.04 -17.87
CA THR A 374 -5.79 -15.28 -17.75
C THR A 374 -6.40 -14.75 -16.45
N HIS A 375 -5.62 -14.60 -15.38
CA HIS A 375 -6.09 -14.05 -14.11
C HIS A 375 -6.18 -12.53 -14.10
N MET A 376 -5.75 -11.83 -15.16
CA MET A 376 -5.93 -10.38 -15.25
C MET A 376 -7.40 -9.94 -15.26
N ALA A 377 -8.30 -10.78 -15.78
CA ALA A 377 -9.74 -10.55 -15.65
C ALA A 377 -10.19 -10.57 -14.18
N ALA A 378 -9.65 -11.49 -13.37
CA ALA A 378 -9.93 -11.54 -11.93
C ALA A 378 -9.34 -10.34 -11.18
N VAL A 379 -8.16 -9.86 -11.58
CA VAL A 379 -7.57 -8.61 -11.08
C VAL A 379 -8.48 -7.43 -11.38
N ALA A 380 -8.96 -7.30 -12.63
CA ALA A 380 -9.87 -6.23 -13.02
C ALA A 380 -11.19 -6.24 -12.22
N ILE A 381 -11.77 -7.43 -11.99
CA ILE A 381 -12.95 -7.59 -11.13
C ILE A 381 -12.67 -7.12 -9.70
N ALA A 382 -11.50 -7.48 -9.14
CA ALA A 382 -11.11 -7.05 -7.80
C ALA A 382 -10.92 -5.54 -7.65
N MET A 383 -10.70 -4.81 -8.74
CA MET A 383 -10.56 -3.35 -8.73
C MET A 383 -11.91 -2.62 -8.65
N ILE A 384 -13.01 -3.24 -9.09
CA ILE A 384 -14.34 -2.59 -9.21
C ILE A 384 -14.85 -1.98 -7.90
N PRO A 385 -14.80 -2.68 -6.74
CA PRO A 385 -15.29 -2.11 -5.48
C PRO A 385 -14.56 -0.82 -5.08
N HIS A 386 -13.28 -0.67 -5.47
CA HIS A 386 -12.52 0.55 -5.19
C HIS A 386 -12.96 1.74 -6.03
N VAL A 387 -13.44 1.52 -7.26
CA VAL A 387 -14.08 2.57 -8.05
C VAL A 387 -15.33 3.08 -7.36
N SER A 388 -16.18 2.18 -6.85
CA SER A 388 -17.36 2.56 -6.07
C SER A 388 -17.00 3.29 -4.78
N SER A 389 -16.00 2.80 -4.05
CA SER A 389 -15.46 3.47 -2.85
C SER A 389 -15.00 4.89 -3.15
N PHE A 390 -14.25 5.07 -4.22
CA PHE A 390 -13.80 6.39 -4.68
C PHE A 390 -14.98 7.33 -4.99
N LEU A 391 -15.99 6.87 -5.74
CA LEU A 391 -17.17 7.67 -6.09
C LEU A 391 -17.93 8.14 -4.85
N ILE A 392 -18.22 7.23 -3.91
CA ILE A 392 -18.89 7.56 -2.65
C ILE A 392 -18.09 8.59 -1.85
N THR A 393 -16.76 8.43 -1.76
CA THR A 393 -15.90 9.41 -1.09
C THR A 393 -15.97 10.79 -1.75
N LYS A 394 -15.95 10.86 -3.09
CA LYS A 394 -15.99 12.14 -3.82
C LYS A 394 -17.36 12.81 -3.75
N TRP A 395 -18.45 12.06 -3.83
CA TRP A 395 -19.79 12.61 -3.58
C TRP A 395 -19.91 13.11 -2.14
N GLY A 396 -19.40 12.38 -1.15
CA GLY A 396 -19.37 12.84 0.24
C GLY A 396 -18.57 14.14 0.42
N SER A 397 -17.39 14.23 -0.21
CA SER A 397 -16.54 15.43 -0.18
C SER A 397 -17.25 16.65 -0.79
N MET A 398 -17.93 16.45 -1.92
CA MET A 398 -18.75 17.48 -2.57
C MET A 398 -19.88 17.95 -1.65
N MET A 399 -20.60 17.02 -1.02
CA MET A 399 -21.68 17.34 -0.07
C MET A 399 -21.17 18.11 1.15
N ASN A 400 -19.99 17.77 1.67
CA ASN A 400 -19.35 18.51 2.76
C ASN A 400 -18.97 19.92 2.33
N ALA A 401 -18.37 20.10 1.16
CA ALA A 401 -18.05 21.42 0.63
C ALA A 401 -19.30 22.31 0.48
N LEU A 402 -20.42 21.76 -0.01
CA LEU A 402 -21.68 22.51 -0.10
C LEU A 402 -22.17 22.98 1.29
N ARG A 403 -22.05 22.14 2.32
CA ARG A 403 -22.38 22.52 3.71
C ARG A 403 -21.50 23.66 4.21
N GLU A 404 -20.19 23.57 3.96
CA GLU A 404 -19.22 24.61 4.35
C GLU A 404 -19.49 25.95 3.65
N THR A 405 -19.97 25.93 2.41
CA THR A 405 -20.39 27.15 1.69
C THR A 405 -21.73 27.73 2.15
N GLY A 406 -22.38 27.13 3.15
CA GLY A 406 -23.62 27.63 3.76
C GLY A 406 -24.91 27.18 3.08
N VAL A 407 -24.87 26.12 2.25
CA VAL A 407 -26.10 25.55 1.68
C VAL A 407 -26.87 24.81 2.78
N GLU A 408 -28.01 25.37 3.16
CA GLU A 408 -28.91 24.78 4.16
C GLU A 408 -29.77 23.65 3.57
N ASN A 409 -30.26 22.76 4.44
CA ASN A 409 -31.19 21.68 4.09
C ASN A 409 -30.69 20.68 3.03
N LEU A 410 -29.36 20.47 2.94
CA LEU A 410 -28.79 19.41 2.10
C LEU A 410 -29.26 18.02 2.56
N PRO A 411 -29.88 17.21 1.69
CA PRO A 411 -30.24 15.85 2.02
C PRO A 411 -29.00 15.00 2.28
N GLY A 412 -29.16 13.91 3.03
CA GLY A 412 -28.12 12.88 3.12
C GLY A 412 -27.90 12.21 1.75
N LEU A 413 -26.69 11.69 1.51
CA LEU A 413 -26.39 10.97 0.26
C LEU A 413 -27.34 9.79 0.03
N THR A 414 -27.84 9.19 1.11
CA THR A 414 -28.77 8.06 1.11
C THR A 414 -30.24 8.45 1.36
N ASP A 415 -30.58 9.74 1.32
CA ASP A 415 -31.97 10.18 1.40
C ASP A 415 -32.78 9.67 0.20
N GLU A 416 -33.97 9.12 0.41
CA GLU A 416 -34.74 8.44 -0.64
C GLU A 416 -35.05 9.35 -1.84
N LYS A 417 -35.44 10.61 -1.59
CA LYS A 417 -35.76 11.55 -2.67
C LYS A 417 -34.51 11.91 -3.44
N PHE A 418 -33.41 12.13 -2.74
CA PHE A 418 -32.13 12.44 -3.36
C PHE A 418 -31.57 11.26 -4.17
N VAL A 419 -31.66 10.04 -3.64
CA VAL A 419 -31.32 8.80 -4.36
C VAL A 419 -32.15 8.66 -5.63
N GLY A 420 -33.46 8.92 -5.56
CA GLY A 420 -34.33 8.90 -6.73
C GLY A 420 -33.91 9.91 -7.81
N ALA A 421 -33.57 11.14 -7.40
CA ALA A 421 -33.07 12.18 -8.32
C ALA A 421 -31.70 11.82 -8.93
N MET A 422 -30.78 11.28 -8.12
CA MET A 422 -29.47 10.82 -8.57
C MET A 422 -29.59 9.67 -9.57
N MET A 423 -30.49 8.72 -9.34
CA MET A 423 -30.76 7.63 -10.27
C MET A 423 -31.26 8.14 -11.63
N GLN A 424 -32.09 9.19 -11.68
CA GLN A 424 -32.51 9.80 -12.95
C GLN A 424 -31.34 10.40 -13.74
N GLN A 425 -30.24 10.76 -13.07
CA GLN A 425 -28.99 11.24 -13.68
C GLN A 425 -27.98 10.10 -13.94
N GLY A 426 -28.37 8.84 -13.72
CA GLY A 426 -27.50 7.67 -13.88
C GLY A 426 -26.55 7.39 -12.70
N ALA A 427 -26.69 8.11 -11.59
CA ALA A 427 -25.88 7.88 -10.39
C ALA A 427 -26.55 6.83 -9.47
N HIS A 428 -26.07 5.60 -9.56
CA HIS A 428 -26.56 4.45 -8.78
C HIS A 428 -26.01 4.45 -7.33
N VAL A 429 -26.42 5.43 -6.53
CA VAL A 429 -25.86 5.68 -5.19
C VAL A 429 -25.94 4.45 -4.28
N VAL A 430 -27.11 3.78 -4.22
CA VAL A 430 -27.30 2.60 -3.35
C VAL A 430 -26.36 1.45 -3.72
N GLY A 431 -26.20 1.19 -5.03
CA GLY A 431 -25.31 0.13 -5.51
C GLY A 431 -23.83 0.44 -5.26
N HIS A 432 -23.40 1.67 -5.54
CA HIS A 432 -22.04 2.10 -5.24
C HIS A 432 -21.76 2.11 -3.74
N GLN A 433 -22.73 2.51 -2.90
CA GLN A 433 -22.61 2.47 -1.46
C GLN A 433 -22.40 1.04 -0.98
N ALA A 434 -23.22 0.08 -1.44
CA ALA A 434 -23.05 -1.32 -1.09
C ALA A 434 -21.67 -1.86 -1.52
N LEU A 435 -21.20 -1.55 -2.73
CA LEU A 435 -19.87 -1.99 -3.20
C LEU A 435 -18.71 -1.31 -2.47
N ALA A 436 -18.86 -0.05 -2.06
CA ALA A 436 -17.85 0.71 -1.35
C ALA A 436 -17.57 0.14 0.05
N GLN A 437 -18.62 -0.34 0.72
CA GLN A 437 -18.52 -0.87 2.08
C GLN A 437 -17.80 -2.23 2.10
N GLY A 438 -16.60 -2.25 2.66
CA GLY A 438 -15.73 -3.43 2.66
C GLY A 438 -15.00 -3.66 1.34
N ALA A 439 -14.81 -2.63 0.51
CA ALA A 439 -14.22 -2.72 -0.84
C ALA A 439 -12.95 -3.58 -0.93
N ILE A 440 -12.09 -3.57 0.10
CA ILE A 440 -10.88 -4.41 0.16
C ILE A 440 -11.22 -5.89 0.14
N LEU A 441 -12.09 -6.30 1.07
CA LEU A 441 -12.54 -7.68 1.23
C LEU A 441 -13.41 -8.10 0.06
N THR A 442 -14.32 -7.23 -0.39
CA THR A 442 -15.16 -7.48 -1.57
C THR A 442 -14.30 -7.70 -2.80
N GLY A 443 -13.31 -6.84 -3.06
CA GLY A 443 -12.38 -6.99 -4.18
C GLY A 443 -11.60 -8.29 -4.11
N LEU A 444 -11.10 -8.64 -2.92
CA LEU A 444 -10.36 -9.89 -2.70
C LEU A 444 -11.22 -11.11 -2.97
N ILE A 445 -12.44 -11.13 -2.44
CA ILE A 445 -13.38 -12.24 -2.58
C ILE A 445 -13.81 -12.40 -4.03
N TRP A 446 -14.21 -11.32 -4.70
CA TRP A 446 -14.62 -11.36 -6.10
C TRP A 446 -13.46 -11.76 -7.02
N GLY A 447 -12.25 -11.23 -6.78
CA GLY A 447 -11.06 -11.68 -7.49
C GLY A 447 -10.73 -13.15 -7.23
N ALA A 448 -10.95 -13.65 -6.01
CA ALA A 448 -10.76 -15.06 -5.66
C ALA A 448 -11.78 -15.98 -6.33
N ILE A 449 -13.06 -15.58 -6.38
CA ILE A 449 -14.13 -16.28 -7.09
C ILE A 449 -13.78 -16.35 -8.58
N ALA A 450 -13.49 -15.20 -9.21
CA ALA A 450 -13.16 -15.13 -10.63
C ALA A 450 -11.93 -15.97 -10.98
N ALA A 451 -10.84 -15.85 -10.22
CA ALA A 451 -9.63 -16.64 -10.45
C ALA A 451 -9.88 -18.16 -10.28
N SER A 452 -10.73 -18.53 -9.32
CA SER A 452 -11.10 -19.94 -9.11
C SER A 452 -11.94 -20.49 -10.28
N VAL A 453 -12.87 -19.71 -10.80
CA VAL A 453 -13.68 -20.07 -11.98
C VAL A 453 -12.78 -20.21 -13.22
N ILE A 454 -11.86 -19.27 -13.45
CA ILE A 454 -10.90 -19.32 -14.55
C ILE A 454 -10.02 -20.58 -14.48
N ASP A 455 -9.59 -20.97 -13.27
CA ASP A 455 -8.82 -22.19 -13.03
C ASP A 455 -9.68 -23.48 -13.06
N GLY A 456 -10.99 -23.40 -13.31
CA GLY A 456 -11.92 -24.54 -13.27
C GLY A 456 -12.18 -25.10 -11.86
N LYS A 457 -11.77 -24.38 -10.81
CA LYS A 457 -11.91 -24.75 -9.40
C LYS A 457 -13.20 -24.19 -8.81
N PHE A 458 -14.34 -24.54 -9.42
CA PHE A 458 -15.66 -24.00 -9.06
C PHE A 458 -16.01 -24.17 -7.58
N ARG A 459 -15.68 -25.31 -6.95
CA ARG A 459 -15.91 -25.53 -5.51
C ARG A 459 -15.16 -24.53 -4.62
N THR A 460 -13.93 -24.16 -5.00
CA THR A 460 -13.16 -23.14 -4.28
C THR A 460 -13.83 -21.78 -4.43
N GLY A 461 -14.25 -21.42 -5.65
CA GLY A 461 -15.01 -20.19 -5.90
C GLY A 461 -16.32 -20.14 -5.10
N GLY A 462 -17.06 -21.25 -5.05
CA GLY A 462 -18.28 -21.35 -4.25
C GLY A 462 -18.02 -21.22 -2.75
N GLY A 463 -16.91 -21.75 -2.24
CA GLY A 463 -16.48 -21.53 -0.86
C GLY A 463 -16.23 -20.05 -0.54
N PHE A 464 -15.59 -19.31 -1.44
CA PHE A 464 -15.43 -17.85 -1.31
C PHE A 464 -16.76 -17.11 -1.35
N ALA A 465 -17.68 -17.51 -2.23
CA ALA A 465 -19.02 -16.92 -2.29
C ALA A 465 -19.83 -17.18 -1.02
N LEU A 466 -19.76 -18.37 -0.43
CA LEU A 466 -20.41 -18.66 0.86
C LEU A 466 -19.76 -17.90 2.03
N ALA A 467 -18.43 -17.71 2.00
CA ALA A 467 -17.77 -16.83 2.96
C ALA A 467 -18.27 -15.38 2.81
N ALA A 468 -18.41 -14.89 1.58
CA ALA A 468 -18.99 -13.58 1.28
C ALA A 468 -20.43 -13.44 1.78
N MET A 469 -21.25 -14.49 1.61
CA MET A 469 -22.61 -14.56 2.16
C MET A 469 -22.59 -14.38 3.68
N ALA A 470 -21.77 -15.18 4.38
CA ALA A 470 -21.67 -15.11 5.84
C ALA A 470 -21.18 -13.73 6.30
N MET A 471 -20.17 -13.16 5.64
CA MET A 471 -19.64 -11.83 5.93
C MET A 471 -20.67 -10.73 5.65
N SER A 472 -21.44 -10.83 4.58
CA SER A 472 -22.52 -9.88 4.26
C SER A 472 -23.64 -9.93 5.29
N ALA A 473 -23.98 -11.13 5.79
CA ALA A 473 -25.07 -11.31 6.73
C ALA A 473 -24.83 -10.57 8.06
N VAL A 474 -23.58 -10.49 8.50
CA VAL A 474 -23.19 -9.82 9.76
C VAL A 474 -22.64 -8.40 9.56
N GLY A 475 -22.68 -7.88 8.34
CA GLY A 475 -22.22 -6.51 8.03
C GLY A 475 -20.71 -6.35 7.92
N ILE A 476 -19.94 -7.43 7.68
CA ILE A 476 -18.50 -7.33 7.42
C ILE A 476 -18.22 -6.74 6.02
N ILE A 477 -19.08 -7.02 5.05
CA ILE A 477 -19.04 -6.39 3.72
C ILE A 477 -20.44 -5.92 3.37
N HIS A 478 -20.52 -4.89 2.52
CA HIS A 478 -21.77 -4.29 2.04
C HIS A 478 -22.65 -3.61 3.10
N SER A 479 -22.11 -3.33 4.28
CA SER A 479 -22.78 -2.59 5.35
C SER A 479 -21.84 -1.59 6.00
N ALA A 480 -22.40 -0.51 6.56
CA ALA A 480 -21.61 0.53 7.23
C ALA A 480 -21.15 0.12 8.63
N SER A 481 -21.77 -0.90 9.24
CA SER A 481 -21.46 -1.37 10.58
C SER A 481 -21.72 -2.87 10.71
N LEU A 482 -21.07 -3.49 11.69
CA LEU A 482 -21.40 -4.86 12.10
C LEU A 482 -22.82 -4.90 12.71
N HIS A 483 -23.57 -5.96 12.41
CA HIS A 483 -24.91 -6.19 12.93
C HIS A 483 -25.18 -7.67 13.14
N MET A 484 -26.30 -7.99 13.79
CA MET A 484 -26.77 -9.37 13.86
C MET A 484 -27.06 -9.91 12.45
N PRO A 485 -26.98 -11.23 12.24
CA PRO A 485 -27.23 -11.82 10.92
C PRO A 485 -28.57 -11.37 10.32
N GLU A 486 -28.52 -10.72 9.17
CA GLU A 486 -29.68 -10.27 8.40
C GLU A 486 -29.76 -10.99 7.05
N ILE A 487 -30.98 -11.26 6.59
CA ILE A 487 -31.23 -11.85 5.28
C ILE A 487 -31.71 -10.73 4.36
N ASN A 488 -30.88 -10.40 3.37
CA ASN A 488 -31.19 -9.40 2.36
C ASN A 488 -30.82 -9.91 0.95
N GLY A 489 -31.08 -9.11 -0.08
CA GLY A 489 -30.81 -9.48 -1.47
C GLY A 489 -29.34 -9.80 -1.75
N ILE A 490 -28.38 -9.14 -1.06
CA ILE A 490 -26.95 -9.38 -1.22
C ILE A 490 -26.56 -10.74 -0.64
N VAL A 491 -27.03 -11.04 0.58
CA VAL A 491 -26.84 -12.34 1.23
C VAL A 491 -27.42 -13.46 0.38
N GLY A 492 -28.66 -13.29 -0.12
CA GLY A 492 -29.29 -14.25 -1.03
C GLY A 492 -28.51 -14.43 -2.33
N GLY A 493 -28.00 -13.35 -2.92
CA GLY A 493 -27.18 -13.39 -4.14
C GLY A 493 -25.89 -14.19 -3.96
N TYR A 494 -25.15 -13.96 -2.87
CA TYR A 494 -23.96 -14.75 -2.57
C TYR A 494 -24.26 -16.22 -2.25
N LEU A 495 -25.37 -16.50 -1.56
CA LEU A 495 -25.82 -17.87 -1.30
C LEU A 495 -26.09 -18.61 -2.62
N ILE A 496 -26.86 -18.00 -3.53
CA ILE A 496 -27.16 -18.59 -4.84
C ILE A 496 -25.87 -18.84 -5.63
N MET A 497 -24.98 -17.85 -5.68
CA MET A 497 -23.69 -18.00 -6.36
C MET A 497 -22.85 -19.14 -5.75
N GLY A 498 -22.76 -19.20 -4.43
CA GLY A 498 -21.99 -20.23 -3.72
C GLY A 498 -22.53 -21.63 -3.94
N VAL A 499 -23.83 -21.81 -3.78
CA VAL A 499 -24.51 -23.09 -4.02
C VAL A 499 -24.34 -23.52 -5.48
N PHE A 500 -24.55 -22.61 -6.43
CA PHE A 500 -24.40 -22.91 -7.86
C PHE A 500 -22.98 -23.36 -8.21
N LEU A 501 -21.96 -22.62 -7.78
CA LEU A 501 -20.56 -22.96 -8.05
C LEU A 501 -20.13 -24.29 -7.39
N ILE A 502 -20.72 -24.68 -6.27
CA ILE A 502 -20.45 -25.97 -5.62
C ILE A 502 -21.19 -27.12 -6.33
N ALA A 503 -22.45 -26.90 -6.70
CA ALA A 503 -23.33 -27.92 -7.29
C ALA A 503 -23.02 -28.18 -8.77
N TYR A 504 -22.68 -27.16 -9.55
CA TYR A 504 -22.35 -27.27 -10.98
C TYR A 504 -21.37 -28.41 -11.31
N PRO A 505 -20.18 -28.52 -10.68
CA PRO A 505 -19.24 -29.61 -10.96
C PRO A 505 -19.71 -31.01 -10.52
N MET A 506 -20.81 -31.11 -9.74
CA MET A 506 -21.42 -32.39 -9.38
C MET A 506 -22.43 -32.87 -10.42
N ILE A 507 -22.99 -31.95 -11.19
CA ILE A 507 -24.11 -32.20 -12.11
C ILE A 507 -23.66 -32.17 -13.57
N ALA A 508 -22.63 -31.38 -13.89
CA ALA A 508 -22.11 -31.20 -15.24
C ALA A 508 -20.59 -31.39 -15.30
N LYS A 509 -20.11 -31.83 -16.47
CA LYS A 509 -18.68 -31.93 -16.76
C LYS A 509 -18.14 -30.52 -17.05
N ILE A 510 -17.04 -30.17 -16.38
CA ILE A 510 -16.35 -28.89 -16.62
C ILE A 510 -15.52 -29.04 -17.90
N GLU A 511 -15.89 -28.30 -18.94
CA GLU A 511 -15.13 -28.21 -20.19
C GLU A 511 -14.78 -26.74 -20.47
N GLN A 512 -13.51 -26.46 -20.75
CA GLN A 512 -13.08 -25.13 -21.16
C GLN A 512 -13.40 -24.97 -22.65
N VAL A 513 -13.94 -23.81 -23.02
CA VAL A 513 -14.15 -23.45 -24.43
C VAL A 513 -12.78 -23.39 -25.11
N THR A 514 -12.54 -24.23 -26.11
CA THR A 514 -11.30 -24.20 -26.89
C THR A 514 -11.31 -23.00 -27.83
N PRO A 515 -10.16 -22.33 -28.06
CA PRO A 515 -10.07 -21.14 -28.92
C PRO A 515 -10.69 -21.36 -30.31
N ASP A 516 -10.59 -22.57 -30.88
CA ASP A 516 -11.16 -22.91 -32.19
C ASP A 516 -12.70 -22.94 -32.25
N SER A 517 -13.39 -22.76 -31.12
CA SER A 517 -14.86 -22.75 -31.02
C SER A 517 -15.44 -21.41 -30.57
N ALA A 518 -14.57 -20.43 -30.28
CA ALA A 518 -14.97 -19.06 -29.98
C ALA A 518 -14.62 -18.22 -31.22
N ASP A 519 -15.64 -17.71 -31.91
CA ASP A 519 -15.46 -16.68 -32.94
C ASP A 519 -14.44 -15.64 -32.46
N ASP A 520 -13.43 -15.40 -33.30
CA ASP A 520 -12.27 -14.54 -33.12
C ASP A 520 -12.53 -13.28 -32.27
N LEU A 521 -12.33 -13.38 -30.96
CA LEU A 521 -12.20 -12.22 -30.09
C LEU A 521 -10.88 -12.33 -29.33
N ASN A 522 -9.80 -12.04 -30.06
CA ASN A 522 -8.55 -11.55 -29.47
C ASN A 522 -8.85 -10.20 -28.79
N TYR A 523 -8.98 -10.21 -27.46
CA TYR A 523 -8.90 -9.01 -26.61
C TYR A 523 -7.69 -9.09 -25.70
#